data_AF-X1CP39-F1
#
_entry.id   AF-X1CP39-F1
#
_cell.length_a   1.000
_cell.length_b   1.000
_cell.length_c   1.000
_cell.angle_alpha   90.00
_cell.angle_beta   90.00
_cell.angle_gamma   90.00
#
_symmetry.space_group_name_H-M   'P 1'
#
loop_
_entity.id
_entity.type
_entity.pdbx_description
1 polymer ?
#
loop_
_entity_poly.entity_id
_entity_poly.type
_entity_poly.pdbx_seq_one_letter_code
_entity_poly.pdbx_strand_id
1 'polypeptide(L)'
;MLENISEINIVRIGECMTYSSLKEIGEKILESFRGMIKEFKIFHHEAPAVDTIDALLLTMVLHEEIGGHILGITDADLTTQDEDEFYNTIFGGKNAMNDVAVVSTRRLEPSDVTTEAN
;
A
#
# COMPACT_ATOMS: atom_id res chain seq x y z
N MET A 1 11.70 -22.16 -2.23
CA MET A 1 12.12 -21.43 -3.46
C MET A 1 11.25 -20.20 -3.52
N LEU A 2 11.83 -19.00 -3.64
CA LEU A 2 11.05 -17.82 -3.99
C LEU A 2 10.55 -18.05 -5.41
N GLU A 3 9.23 -18.20 -5.58
CA GLU A 3 8.64 -18.20 -6.92
C GLU A 3 8.98 -16.86 -7.57
N ASN A 4 9.38 -16.89 -8.84
CA ASN A 4 9.72 -15.66 -9.56
C ASN A 4 8.43 -14.85 -9.75
N ILE A 5 8.24 -13.84 -8.92
CA ILE A 5 7.21 -12.81 -9.08
C ILE A 5 7.60 -11.98 -10.31
N SER A 6 7.15 -12.38 -11.50
CA SER A 6 7.57 -11.69 -12.72
C SER A 6 7.05 -10.26 -12.82
N GLU A 7 5.90 -9.99 -12.20
CA GLU A 7 5.19 -8.71 -12.30
C GLU A 7 4.60 -8.31 -10.94
N ILE A 8 4.66 -7.01 -10.63
CA ILE A 8 3.97 -6.40 -9.49
C ILE A 8 2.98 -5.32 -9.95
N ASN A 9 1.78 -5.35 -9.40
CA ASN A 9 0.73 -4.38 -9.65
C ASN A 9 0.74 -3.32 -8.56
N ILE A 10 1.09 -2.08 -8.90
CA ILE A 10 1.01 -0.93 -8.00
C ILE A 10 -0.36 -0.29 -8.18
N VAL A 11 -1.17 -0.25 -7.14
CA VAL A 11 -2.55 0.22 -7.22
C VAL A 11 -2.70 1.48 -6.39
N ARG A 12 -3.03 2.59 -7.06
CA ARG A 12 -3.40 3.84 -6.40
C ARG A 12 -4.87 3.82 -6.00
N ILE A 13 -5.15 3.96 -4.71
CA ILE A 13 -6.49 3.87 -4.13
C ILE A 13 -6.91 5.28 -3.75
N GLY A 14 -7.87 5.84 -4.47
CA GLY A 14 -8.20 7.26 -4.39
C GLY A 14 -7.08 8.17 -4.93
N GLU A 15 -7.08 9.43 -4.52
CA GLU A 15 -6.18 10.48 -5.04
C GLU A 15 -5.01 10.77 -4.09
N CYS A 16 -4.34 9.71 -3.62
CA CYS A 16 -3.27 9.85 -2.62
C CYS A 16 -1.94 10.36 -3.21
N MET A 17 -1.67 10.12 -4.50
CA MET A 17 -0.37 10.36 -5.14
C MET A 17 -0.47 10.58 -6.66
N THR A 18 0.55 11.22 -7.22
CA THR A 18 0.69 11.39 -8.69
C THR A 18 1.22 10.12 -9.36
N TYR A 19 0.89 9.95 -10.65
CA TYR A 19 1.44 8.88 -11.47
C TYR A 19 2.98 8.88 -11.50
N SER A 20 3.61 10.06 -11.57
CA SER A 20 5.08 10.18 -11.55
C SER A 20 5.70 9.61 -10.28
N SER A 21 5.10 9.86 -9.12
CA SER A 21 5.58 9.34 -7.83
C SER A 21 5.42 7.82 -7.75
N LEU A 22 4.31 7.28 -8.25
CA LEU A 22 4.08 5.83 -8.31
C LEU A 22 5.07 5.14 -9.26
N LYS A 23 5.39 5.79 -10.38
CA LYS A 23 6.40 5.29 -11.32
C LYS A 23 7.79 5.23 -10.68
N GLU A 24 8.17 6.28 -9.94
CA GLU A 24 9.44 6.29 -9.19
C GLU A 24 9.50 5.16 -8.16
N ILE A 25 8.40 4.91 -7.44
CA ILE A 25 8.29 3.77 -6.50
C ILE A 25 8.49 2.45 -7.24
N GLY A 26 7.79 2.25 -8.36
CA GLY A 26 7.91 1.03 -9.17
C GLY A 26 9.32 0.79 -9.69
N GLU A 27 9.99 1.83 -10.20
CA GLU A 27 11.38 1.74 -10.66
C GLU A 27 12.34 1.35 -9.52
N LYS A 28 12.18 1.93 -8.33
CA LYS A 28 12.99 1.56 -7.15
C LYS A 28 12.72 0.13 -6.68
N ILE A 29 11.49 -0.36 -6.78
CA ILE A 29 11.15 -1.76 -6.49
C ILE A 29 11.86 -2.68 -7.49
N LEU A 30 11.81 -2.40 -8.79
CA LEU A 30 12.52 -3.22 -9.80
C LEU A 30 14.03 -3.24 -9.58
N GLU A 31 14.62 -2.10 -9.22
CA GLU A 31 16.04 -2.01 -8.91
C GLU A 31 16.39 -2.84 -7.66
N SER A 32 15.60 -2.71 -6.60
CA SER A 32 15.84 -3.39 -5.31
C SER A 32 15.65 -4.90 -5.41
N PHE A 33 14.71 -5.36 -6.23
CA PHE A 33 14.38 -6.78 -6.41
C PHE A 33 14.83 -7.32 -7.77
N ARG A 34 15.92 -6.75 -8.32
CA ARG A 34 16.44 -7.09 -9.64
C ARG A 34 16.69 -8.59 -9.77
N GLY A 35 16.09 -9.19 -10.79
CA GLY A 35 16.20 -10.63 -11.08
C GLY A 35 15.10 -11.48 -10.45
N MET A 36 14.31 -10.92 -9.52
CA MET A 36 13.06 -11.51 -9.02
C MET A 36 11.87 -10.88 -9.74
N ILE A 37 11.76 -9.54 -9.69
CA ILE A 37 10.70 -8.77 -10.35
C ILE A 37 11.23 -8.23 -11.68
N LYS A 38 10.46 -8.43 -12.75
CA LYS A 38 10.85 -8.01 -14.11
C LYS A 38 10.17 -6.72 -14.54
N GLU A 39 8.91 -6.54 -14.16
CA GLU A 39 8.11 -5.39 -14.55
C GLU A 39 7.10 -5.00 -13.47
N PHE A 40 6.59 -3.77 -13.57
CA PHE A 40 5.46 -3.30 -12.77
C PHE A 40 4.40 -2.67 -13.65
N LYS A 41 3.16 -2.73 -13.20
CA LYS A 41 2.02 -2.01 -13.78
C LYS A 41 1.42 -1.07 -12.75
N ILE A 42 0.88 0.05 -13.21
CA ILE A 42 0.19 1.02 -12.35
C ILE A 42 -1.30 0.98 -12.69
N PHE A 43 -2.12 0.79 -11.67
CA PHE A 43 -3.58 0.85 -11.76
C PHE A 43 -4.12 1.94 -10.85
N HIS A 44 -5.34 2.36 -11.15
CA HIS A 44 -6.11 3.23 -10.27
C HIS A 44 -7.40 2.52 -9.87
N HIS A 45 -7.64 2.44 -8.57
CA HIS A 45 -8.88 1.98 -7.98
C HIS A 45 -9.62 3.20 -7.40
N GLU A 46 -10.83 3.42 -7.91
CA GLU A 46 -11.72 4.47 -7.43
C GLU A 46 -12.26 4.06 -6.06
N ALA A 47 -11.88 4.79 -5.01
CA ALA A 47 -12.39 4.58 -3.67
C ALA A 47 -13.09 5.85 -3.17
N PRO A 48 -14.21 5.72 -2.43
CA PRO A 48 -14.81 6.88 -1.77
C PRO A 48 -13.81 7.50 -0.79
N ALA A 49 -13.82 8.83 -0.68
CA ALA A 49 -13.01 9.53 0.31
C ALA A 49 -13.50 9.17 1.72
N VAL A 50 -12.71 8.34 2.41
CA VAL A 50 -12.96 7.88 3.77
C VAL A 50 -11.71 8.10 4.61
N ASP A 51 -11.90 8.41 5.89
CA ASP A 51 -10.77 8.68 6.79
C ASP A 51 -10.02 7.40 7.18
N THR A 52 -10.73 6.27 7.29
CA THR A 52 -10.19 5.00 7.75
C THR A 52 -10.69 3.84 6.90
N ILE A 53 -9.83 2.86 6.63
CA ILE A 53 -10.17 1.62 5.91
C ILE A 53 -9.56 0.43 6.63
N ASP A 54 -10.32 -0.65 6.77
CA ASP A 54 -9.79 -1.92 7.22
C ASP A 54 -8.82 -2.53 6.20
N ALA A 55 -7.59 -2.80 6.63
CA ALA A 55 -6.54 -3.27 5.73
C ALA A 55 -6.84 -4.65 5.14
N LEU A 56 -7.45 -5.55 5.93
CA LEU A 56 -7.80 -6.88 5.46
C LEU A 56 -8.88 -6.80 4.38
N LEU A 57 -9.94 -6.03 4.62
CA LEU A 57 -10.99 -5.78 3.63
C LEU A 57 -10.42 -5.20 2.33
N LEU A 58 -9.56 -4.19 2.43
CA LEU A 58 -8.96 -3.56 1.25
C LEU A 58 -8.12 -4.55 0.44
N THR A 59 -7.33 -5.40 1.09
CA THR A 59 -6.56 -6.44 0.39
C THR A 59 -7.45 -7.47 -0.30
N MET A 60 -8.64 -7.76 0.23
CA MET A 60 -9.60 -8.69 -0.39
C MET A 60 -10.22 -8.07 -1.64
N VAL A 61 -10.66 -6.81 -1.57
CA VAL A 61 -11.22 -6.06 -2.70
C VAL A 61 -10.23 -6.00 -3.87
N LEU A 62 -8.99 -5.58 -3.60
CA LEU A 62 -7.96 -5.47 -4.64
C LEU A 62 -7.60 -6.83 -5.25
N HIS A 63 -7.59 -7.90 -4.45
CA HIS A 63 -7.33 -9.25 -4.95
C HIS A 63 -8.41 -9.70 -5.92
N GLU A 64 -9.69 -9.44 -5.62
CA GLU A 64 -10.82 -9.83 -6.45
C GLU A 64 -10.87 -9.03 -7.76
N GLU A 65 -10.59 -7.72 -7.71
CA GLU A 65 -10.71 -6.85 -8.88
C GLU A 65 -9.51 -6.93 -9.84
N ILE A 66 -8.29 -7.04 -9.33
CA ILE A 66 -7.06 -6.89 -10.12
C ILE A 66 -6.29 -8.21 -10.19
N GLY A 67 -6.19 -8.92 -9.06
CA GLY A 67 -5.42 -10.16 -8.94
C GLY A 67 -3.90 -9.99 -9.05
N GLY A 68 -3.18 -11.10 -8.84
CA GLY A 68 -1.72 -11.14 -8.84
C GLY A 68 -1.07 -10.51 -7.59
N HIS A 69 0.21 -10.17 -7.70
CA HIS A 69 0.96 -9.52 -6.63
C HIS A 69 0.68 -8.03 -6.62
N ILE A 70 0.08 -7.52 -5.55
CA ILE A 70 -0.40 -6.14 -5.49
C ILE A 70 0.27 -5.39 -4.33
N LEU A 71 0.71 -4.17 -4.63
CA LEU A 71 1.00 -3.13 -3.65
C LEU A 71 -0.03 -2.00 -3.80
N GLY A 72 -1.03 -1.99 -2.92
CA GLY A 72 -2.02 -0.92 -2.83
C GLY A 72 -1.50 0.26 -2.01
N ILE A 73 -1.74 1.48 -2.47
CA ILE A 73 -1.31 2.72 -1.81
C ILE A 73 -2.53 3.61 -1.64
N THR A 74 -2.79 4.06 -0.42
CA THR A 74 -3.93 4.92 -0.06
C THR A 74 -3.50 6.05 0.88
N ASP A 75 -4.29 7.12 0.98
CA ASP A 75 -4.18 8.20 1.97
C ASP A 75 -5.20 8.06 3.11
N ALA A 76 -6.00 6.98 3.15
CA ALA A 76 -6.80 6.65 4.31
C ALA A 76 -5.92 6.07 5.43
N ASP A 77 -6.28 6.29 6.70
CA ASP A 77 -5.70 5.53 7.81
C ASP A 77 -6.10 4.06 7.68
N LEU A 78 -5.15 3.14 7.83
CA LEU A 78 -5.44 1.71 7.80
C LEU A 78 -5.72 1.21 9.22
N THR A 79 -6.75 0.39 9.38
CA THR A 79 -7.11 -0.24 10.66
C THR A 79 -6.98 -1.76 10.57
N THR A 80 -6.84 -2.40 11.72
CA THR A 80 -7.00 -3.84 11.89
C THR A 80 -8.23 -4.11 12.75
N GLN A 81 -8.78 -5.32 12.65
CA GLN A 81 -9.85 -5.80 13.55
C GLN A 81 -9.31 -6.46 14.81
N ASP A 82 -7.99 -6.43 15.03
CA ASP A 82 -7.37 -7.06 16.18
C ASP A 82 -7.69 -6.26 17.44
N GLU A 83 -8.62 -6.76 18.26
CA GLU A 83 -9.08 -6.12 19.50
C GLU A 83 -7.95 -5.98 20.55
N ASP A 84 -6.85 -6.73 20.37
CA ASP A 84 -5.66 -6.74 21.23
C ASP A 84 -4.56 -5.75 20.77
N GLU A 85 -4.72 -5.06 19.64
CA GLU A 85 -3.74 -4.06 19.21
C GLU A 85 -3.87 -2.75 20.00
N PHE A 86 -2.80 -2.38 20.72
CA PHE A 86 -2.68 -1.07 21.41
C PHE A 86 -2.77 0.13 20.44
N TYR A 87 -2.64 -0.09 19.14
CA TYR A 87 -2.72 0.92 18.11
C TYR A 87 -4.00 0.75 17.30
N ASN A 88 -4.82 1.79 17.25
CA ASN A 88 -6.05 1.77 16.46
C ASN A 88 -5.82 1.88 14.94
N THR A 89 -4.57 2.13 14.51
CA THR A 89 -4.22 2.31 13.10
C THR A 89 -2.80 1.78 12.80
N ILE A 90 -2.60 1.33 11.56
CA ILE A 90 -1.36 0.74 11.05
C ILE A 90 -0.87 1.46 9.80
N PHE A 91 0.43 1.34 9.49
CA PHE A 91 1.00 1.90 8.25
C PHE A 91 0.68 1.07 7.02
N GLY A 92 0.49 -0.24 7.18
CA GLY A 92 0.24 -1.15 6.09
C GLY A 92 -0.15 -2.54 6.58
N GLY A 93 -0.80 -3.30 5.70
CA GLY A 93 -1.26 -4.67 5.98
C GLY A 93 -0.97 -5.59 4.81
N LYS A 94 -0.56 -6.82 5.11
CA LYS A 94 -0.40 -7.91 4.14
C LYS A 94 -1.40 -9.00 4.47
N ASN A 95 -2.18 -9.41 3.49
CA ASN A 95 -3.05 -10.56 3.67
C ASN A 95 -2.28 -11.85 3.38
N ALA A 96 -2.20 -12.75 4.37
CA ALA A 96 -1.43 -13.99 4.27
C ALA A 96 -2.07 -15.02 3.32
N MET A 97 -3.34 -14.84 2.96
CA MET A 97 -4.11 -15.76 2.12
C MET A 97 -4.07 -15.40 0.63
N ASN A 98 -3.48 -14.25 0.28
CA ASN A 98 -3.30 -13.82 -1.11
C ASN A 98 -1.98 -13.08 -1.29
N ASP A 99 -1.75 -12.50 -2.47
CA ASP A 99 -0.51 -11.79 -2.81
C ASP A 99 -0.60 -10.26 -2.70
N VAL A 100 -1.57 -9.76 -1.93
CA VAL A 100 -1.86 -8.32 -1.81
C VAL A 100 -1.31 -7.74 -0.51
N ALA A 101 -0.59 -6.62 -0.61
CA ALA A 101 -0.20 -5.74 0.47
C ALA A 101 -0.79 -4.34 0.23
N VAL A 102 -1.12 -3.62 1.30
CA VAL A 102 -1.58 -2.22 1.25
C VAL A 102 -0.77 -1.36 2.20
N VAL A 103 -0.55 -0.09 1.84
CA VAL A 103 0.17 0.90 2.65
C VAL A 103 -0.56 2.24 2.64
N SER A 104 -0.58 2.91 3.79
CA SER A 104 -1.10 4.27 3.96
C SER A 104 0.03 5.29 3.87
N THR A 105 -0.19 6.37 3.11
CA THR A 105 0.71 7.52 3.07
C THR A 105 0.38 8.58 4.13
N ARG A 106 -0.82 8.52 4.74
CA ARG A 106 -1.34 9.56 5.66
C ARG A 106 -0.43 9.84 6.85
N ARG A 107 0.37 8.85 7.26
CA ARG A 107 1.26 8.92 8.41
C ARG A 107 2.74 8.80 8.07
N LEU A 108 3.08 8.82 6.78
CA LEU A 108 4.48 8.86 6.33
C LEU A 108 5.04 10.29 6.34
N GLU A 109 4.18 11.30 6.44
CA GLU A 109 4.60 12.67 6.67
C GLU A 109 5.07 12.82 8.13
N PRO A 110 6.29 13.34 8.39
CA PRO A 110 6.68 13.68 9.73
C PRO A 110 5.70 14.74 10.24
N SER A 111 5.00 14.47 11.34
CA SER A 111 4.31 15.50 12.10
C SER A 111 5.31 16.62 12.37
N ASP A 112 5.01 17.86 11.97
CA ASP A 112 5.85 19.02 12.25
C ASP A 112 6.22 19.03 13.74
N VAL A 113 7.41 18.51 14.08
CA VAL A 113 7.96 18.59 15.43
C VAL A 113 8.51 19.99 15.57
N THR A 114 7.61 20.96 15.76
CA THR A 114 7.99 22.28 16.24
C THR A 114 8.49 22.10 17.67
N THR A 115 9.81 21.98 17.82
CA THR A 115 10.45 22.00 19.12
C THR A 115 10.40 23.45 19.62
N GLU A 116 9.32 23.84 20.30
CA GLU A 116 9.38 25.01 21.19
C GLU A 116 10.20 24.61 22.42
N ALA A 117 11.52 24.79 22.32
CA ALA A 117 12.40 24.76 23.47
C ALA A 117 12.14 26.02 24.30
N ASN A 118 11.48 25.86 25.45
CA ASN A 118 11.41 26.87 26.52
C ASN A 118 12.77 27.06 27.18
#